data_AF-A0A524DDE3-F1
#
_entry.id   AF-A0A524DDE3-F1
#
_cell.length_a   1.000
_cell.length_b   1.000
_cell.length_c   1.000
_cell.angle_alpha   90.00
_cell.angle_beta   90.00
_cell.angle_gamma   90.00
#
_symmetry.space_group_name_H-M   'P 1'
#
loop_
_entity.id
_entity.type
_entity.pdbx_description
1 polymer ?
#
loop_
_entity_poly.entity_id
_entity_poly.type
_entity_poly.pdbx_seq_one_letter_code
_entity_poly.pdbx_strand_id
1 'polypeptide(L)'
;MSDKLEFSIVGLQEFNISFEKYCGPCEIQNKCEYGKKNPFTVKIDCKELNHAKEKIKYEKLKKLQKSEPVSSSYDDLIKKVNINLQSIFSQIWKEKIKALKEEILCLDSRKTDPMLVSQQGQDWWSDFNATMKRINEECEKII
;
A
#
# COMPACT_ATOMS: atom_id res chain seq x y z
N MET A 1 -1.49 18.76 2.82
CA MET A 1 -1.14 17.78 1.77
C MET A 1 -2.30 17.73 0.81
N SER A 2 -2.06 17.87 -0.49
CA SER A 2 -3.09 17.71 -1.51
C SER A 2 -3.13 16.22 -1.83
N ASP A 3 -4.15 15.50 -1.36
CA ASP A 3 -4.29 14.08 -1.65
C ASP A 3 -4.57 13.91 -3.15
N LYS A 4 -3.54 13.55 -3.91
CA LYS A 4 -3.71 13.32 -5.34
C LYS A 4 -4.31 11.95 -5.63
N LEU A 5 -4.27 11.03 -4.68
CA LEU A 5 -4.92 9.73 -4.78
C LEU A 5 -6.29 9.76 -4.12
N GLU A 6 -7.26 9.26 -4.86
CA GLU A 6 -8.62 9.02 -4.38
C GLU A 6 -8.89 7.52 -4.51
N PHE A 7 -9.70 7.00 -3.58
CA PHE A 7 -10.18 5.63 -3.65
C PHE A 7 -11.69 5.60 -3.84
N SER A 8 -12.18 4.59 -4.55
CA SER A 8 -13.61 4.30 -4.69
C SER A 8 -13.92 2.93 -4.11
N ILE A 9 -15.14 2.78 -3.60
CA ILE A 9 -15.67 1.51 -3.11
C ILE A 9 -16.28 0.77 -4.30
N VAL A 10 -15.78 -0.43 -4.58
CA VAL A 10 -16.20 -1.24 -5.74
C VAL A 10 -17.04 -2.44 -5.32
N GLY A 11 -16.87 -2.89 -4.08
CA GLY A 11 -17.67 -3.94 -3.46
C GLY A 11 -17.69 -3.77 -1.94
N LEU A 12 -18.27 -4.73 -1.23
CA LEU A 12 -18.43 -4.65 0.23
C LEU A 12 -17.10 -4.54 1.00
N GLN A 13 -16.01 -5.08 0.45
CA GLN A 13 -14.67 -5.12 1.07
C GLN A 13 -13.57 -4.78 0.07
N GLU A 14 -13.93 -4.18 -1.07
CA GLU A 14 -13.02 -3.96 -2.20
C GLU A 14 -12.96 -2.48 -2.54
N PHE A 15 -11.74 -1.96 -2.63
CA PHE A 15 -11.44 -0.56 -2.89
C PHE A 15 -10.53 -0.45 -4.12
N ASN A 16 -10.75 0.55 -4.97
CA ASN A 16 -9.86 0.88 -6.06
C ASN A 16 -9.20 2.22 -5.79
N ILE A 17 -7.86 2.26 -5.75
CA ILE A 17 -7.08 3.50 -5.71
C ILE A 17 -6.77 3.90 -7.14
N SER A 18 -7.17 5.11 -7.56
CA SER A 18 -6.87 5.66 -8.88
C SER A 18 -5.68 6.60 -8.85
N PHE A 19 -4.73 6.39 -9.77
CA PHE A 19 -3.56 7.24 -9.99
C PHE A 19 -3.78 8.26 -11.11
N GLU A 20 -5.02 8.51 -11.52
CA GLU A 20 -5.37 9.42 -12.64
C GLU A 20 -4.68 10.78 -12.55
N LYS A 21 -4.68 11.40 -11.35
CA LYS A 21 -4.07 12.73 -11.15
C LYS A 21 -2.55 12.74 -11.34
N TYR A 22 -1.89 11.58 -11.28
CA TYR A 22 -0.47 11.45 -11.58
C TYR A 22 -0.18 11.08 -13.04
N CYS A 23 -1.13 10.48 -13.76
CA CYS A 23 -1.01 10.19 -15.19
C CYS A 23 -1.20 11.45 -16.08
N GLY A 24 -1.48 12.62 -15.48
CA GLY A 24 -1.80 13.88 -16.17
C GLY A 24 -0.60 14.73 -16.64
N PRO A 25 0.50 14.86 -15.88
CA PRO A 25 1.71 15.56 -16.32
C PRO A 25 2.90 14.60 -16.35
N CYS A 26 3.01 13.80 -17.42
CA CYS A 26 4.25 13.09 -17.71
C CYS A 26 4.69 13.49 -19.11
N GLU A 27 5.84 14.12 -19.24
CA GLU A 27 6.41 14.51 -20.55
C GLU A 27 6.64 13.28 -21.46
N ILE A 28 6.62 12.07 -20.87
CA ILE A 28 6.76 10.77 -21.52
C ILE A 28 5.41 10.19 -21.98
N GLN A 29 4.31 10.96 -21.88
CA GLN A 29 2.92 10.55 -22.17
C GLN A 29 2.71 9.77 -23.48
N ASN A 30 3.57 9.95 -24.49
CA ASN A 30 3.47 9.21 -25.75
C ASN A 30 3.87 7.72 -25.65
N LYS A 31 4.44 7.27 -24.53
CA LYS A 31 4.90 5.87 -24.34
C LYS A 31 4.36 5.17 -23.09
N CYS A 32 3.65 5.89 -22.21
CA CYS A 32 3.02 5.26 -21.05
C CYS A 32 1.73 4.56 -21.46
N GLU A 33 1.52 3.33 -20.98
CA GLU A 33 0.27 2.58 -21.16
C GLU A 33 -0.90 3.25 -20.42
N TYR A 34 -0.58 3.90 -19.28
CA TYR A 34 -1.53 4.59 -18.43
C TYR A 34 -1.59 6.08 -18.74
N GLY A 35 -2.81 6.61 -18.85
CA GLY A 35 -3.08 8.01 -19.19
C GLY A 35 -4.43 8.47 -18.67
N LYS A 36 -4.82 9.72 -18.96
CA LYS A 36 -6.09 10.28 -18.46
C LYS A 36 -7.34 9.47 -18.85
N LYS A 37 -7.31 8.82 -20.02
CA LYS A 37 -8.42 7.97 -20.52
C LYS A 37 -8.38 6.54 -19.98
N ASN A 38 -7.24 6.09 -19.48
CA ASN A 38 -7.03 4.77 -18.91
C ASN A 38 -6.07 4.90 -17.71
N PRO A 39 -6.57 5.39 -16.56
CA PRO A 39 -5.72 5.65 -15.41
C PRO A 39 -5.24 4.34 -14.81
N PHE A 40 -4.01 4.35 -14.28
CA PHE A 40 -3.53 3.24 -13.48
C PHE A 40 -4.37 3.12 -12.20
N THR A 41 -4.87 1.92 -11.92
CA THR A 41 -5.69 1.65 -10.73
C THR A 41 -5.18 0.44 -9.97
N VAL A 42 -5.17 0.53 -8.65
CA VAL A 42 -4.79 -0.59 -7.76
C VAL A 42 -6.00 -1.04 -6.97
N LYS A 43 -6.33 -2.33 -7.07
CA LYS A 43 -7.37 -2.96 -6.27
C LYS A 43 -6.82 -3.42 -4.92
N ILE A 44 -7.52 -3.05 -3.86
CA ILE A 44 -7.24 -3.38 -2.46
C ILE A 44 -8.43 -4.14 -1.88
N ASP A 45 -8.19 -5.30 -1.28
CA ASP A 45 -9.19 -6.12 -0.59
C ASP A 45 -8.92 -6.10 0.92
N CYS A 46 -9.95 -5.83 1.73
CA CYS A 46 -9.83 -5.90 3.18
C CYS A 46 -9.40 -7.28 3.67
N LYS A 47 -9.79 -8.37 2.97
CA LYS A 47 -9.35 -9.73 3.30
C LYS A 47 -7.83 -9.87 3.19
N GLU A 48 -7.25 -9.29 2.13
CA GLU A 48 -5.79 -9.29 1.92
C GLU A 48 -5.09 -8.54 3.06
N LEU A 49 -5.61 -7.36 3.43
CA LEU A 49 -5.10 -6.57 4.56
C LEU A 49 -5.21 -7.30 5.89
N ASN A 50 -6.36 -7.91 6.18
CA ASN A 50 -6.60 -8.62 7.43
C ASN A 50 -5.73 -9.85 7.55
N HIS A 51 -5.63 -10.64 6.48
CA HIS A 51 -4.74 -11.81 6.47
C HIS A 51 -3.27 -11.42 6.67
N ALA A 52 -2.81 -10.30 6.08
CA ALA A 52 -1.47 -9.78 6.30
C ALA A 52 -1.25 -9.36 7.78
N LYS A 53 -2.23 -8.68 8.39
CA LYS A 53 -2.21 -8.31 9.81
C LYS A 53 -2.14 -9.55 10.72
N GLU A 54 -2.98 -10.54 10.46
CA GLU A 54 -3.06 -11.79 11.22
C GLU A 54 -1.75 -12.58 11.14
N LYS A 55 -1.16 -12.68 9.95
CA LYS A 55 0.13 -13.34 9.77
C LYS A 55 1.22 -12.68 10.61
N ILE A 56 1.33 -11.35 10.56
CA ILE A 56 2.32 -10.60 11.37
C ILE A 56 2.03 -10.79 12.86
N LYS A 57 0.76 -10.75 13.27
CA LYS A 57 0.35 -10.96 14.65
C LYS A 57 0.78 -12.35 15.13
N TYR A 58 0.51 -13.39 14.35
CA TYR A 58 0.89 -14.76 14.66
C TYR A 58 2.41 -14.95 14.78
N GLU A 59 3.18 -14.42 13.82
CA GLU A 59 4.64 -14.51 13.85
C GLU A 59 5.24 -13.80 15.07
N LYS A 60 4.71 -12.63 15.44
CA LYS A 60 5.14 -11.90 16.63
C LYS A 60 4.76 -12.62 17.92
N LEU A 61 3.54 -13.16 18.03
CA LEU A 61 3.12 -13.97 19.17
C LEU A 61 4.02 -15.19 19.35
N LYS A 62 4.34 -15.91 18.27
CA LYS A 62 5.23 -17.06 18.30
C LYS A 62 6.65 -16.71 18.78
N LYS A 63 7.14 -15.52 18.43
CA LYS A 63 8.44 -15.01 18.93
C LYS A 63 8.36 -14.66 20.41
N LEU A 64 7.31 -13.95 20.83
CA LEU A 64 7.10 -13.55 22.22
C LEU A 64 6.93 -14.76 23.15
N GLN A 65 6.18 -15.78 22.72
CA GLN A 65 6.02 -17.03 23.47
C GLN A 65 7.34 -17.79 23.68
N LYS A 66 8.33 -17.59 22.82
CA LYS A 66 9.66 -18.21 22.95
C LYS A 66 10.61 -17.39 23.83
N SER A 67 10.36 -16.08 23.97
CA SER A 67 11.25 -15.17 24.69
C SER A 67 10.76 -14.79 26.08
N GLU A 68 9.44 -14.85 26.32
CA GLU A 68 8.82 -14.45 27.59
C GLU A 68 8.66 -15.64 28.55
N PRO A 69 8.64 -15.41 29.87
CA PRO A 69 8.45 -16.45 30.86
C PRO A 69 7.06 -17.10 30.73
N VAL A 70 6.99 -18.41 31.01
CA VAL A 70 5.80 -19.28 30.91
C VAL A 70 4.60 -18.76 31.70
N SER A 71 4.83 -17.88 32.69
CA SER A 71 3.79 -17.24 33.50
C SER A 71 2.99 -16.14 32.77
N SER A 72 3.40 -15.74 31.58
CA SER A 72 2.74 -14.67 30.83
C SER A 72 1.45 -15.18 30.20
N SER A 73 0.31 -14.56 30.51
CA SER A 73 -0.98 -14.89 29.90
C SER A 73 -0.98 -14.55 28.41
N TYR A 74 -1.72 -15.34 27.62
CA TYR A 74 -1.94 -15.07 26.20
C TYR A 74 -2.51 -13.66 25.93
N ASP A 75 -3.38 -13.17 26.82
CA ASP A 75 -3.97 -11.83 26.71
C ASP A 75 -2.94 -10.71 26.90
N ASP A 76 -1.96 -10.91 27.79
CA ASP A 76 -0.88 -9.95 28.01
C ASP A 76 0.11 -9.95 26.84
N LEU A 77 0.32 -11.11 26.22
CA LEU A 77 1.13 -11.23 25.01
C LEU A 77 0.45 -10.55 23.80
N ILE A 78 -0.87 -10.67 23.64
CA ILE A 78 -1.60 -9.99 22.56
C ILE A 78 -1.46 -8.47 22.67
N LYS A 79 -1.59 -7.89 23.87
CA LYS A 79 -1.46 -6.44 24.08
C LYS A 79 -0.07 -5.90 23.72
N LYS A 80 0.97 -6.73 23.81
CA LYS A 80 2.35 -6.36 23.41
C LYS A 80 2.57 -6.41 21.89
N VAL A 81 1.64 -6.98 21.12
CA VAL A 81 1.80 -7.10 19.66
C VAL A 81 1.37 -5.81 18.97
N ASN A 82 2.36 -4.99 18.62
CA ASN A 82 2.14 -3.85 17.73
C ASN A 82 2.28 -4.28 16.26
N ILE A 83 1.26 -4.04 15.42
CA ILE A 83 1.31 -4.36 13.98
C ILE A 83 1.86 -3.16 13.22
N ASN A 84 2.94 -3.37 12.46
CA ASN A 84 3.53 -2.31 11.64
C ASN A 84 2.79 -2.21 10.29
N LEU A 85 1.74 -1.40 10.22
CA LEU A 85 0.96 -1.18 8.98
C LEU A 85 1.82 -0.67 7.81
N GLN A 86 2.86 0.13 8.06
CA GLN A 86 3.76 0.57 6.99
C GLN A 86 4.43 -0.59 6.26
N SER A 87 4.77 -1.68 6.97
CA SER A 87 5.38 -2.85 6.34
C SER A 87 4.42 -3.56 5.38
N ILE A 88 3.14 -3.64 5.75
CA ILE A 88 2.07 -4.19 4.90
C ILE A 88 1.88 -3.31 3.67
N PHE A 89 1.72 -2.00 3.86
CA PHE A 89 1.54 -1.06 2.74
C PHE A 89 2.76 -1.03 1.81
N SER A 90 3.97 -1.14 2.36
CA SER A 90 5.21 -1.19 1.57
C SER A 90 5.26 -2.44 0.69
N GLN A 91 4.78 -3.58 1.21
CA GLN A 91 4.70 -4.82 0.45
C GLN A 91 3.68 -4.70 -0.69
N ILE A 92 2.48 -4.18 -0.41
CA ILE A 92 1.45 -3.95 -1.43
C ILE A 92 1.98 -2.99 -2.52
N TRP A 93 2.65 -1.91 -2.12
CA TRP A 93 3.28 -0.99 -3.06
C TRP A 93 4.32 -1.66 -3.95
N LYS A 94 5.15 -2.55 -3.37
CA LYS A 94 6.16 -3.29 -4.14
C LYS A 94 5.50 -4.22 -5.16
N GLU A 95 4.49 -4.96 -4.74
CA GLU A 95 3.84 -6.00 -5.55
C GLU A 95 2.91 -5.43 -6.62
N LYS A 96 2.14 -4.39 -6.30
CA LYS A 96 1.09 -3.87 -7.20
C LYS A 96 1.53 -2.65 -8.02
N ILE A 97 2.59 -1.94 -7.60
CA ILE A 97 3.01 -0.68 -8.25
C ILE A 97 4.43 -0.77 -8.79
N LYS A 98 5.42 -1.08 -7.94
CA LYS A 98 6.82 -1.18 -8.41
C LYS A 98 7.06 -2.35 -9.38
N ALA A 99 6.25 -3.40 -9.31
CA ALA A 99 6.31 -4.51 -10.26
C ALA A 99 6.00 -4.07 -11.69
N LEU A 100 5.17 -3.04 -11.85
CA LEU A 100 4.68 -2.52 -13.14
C LEU A 100 5.51 -1.34 -13.66
N LYS A 101 6.75 -1.17 -13.18
CA LYS A 101 7.64 -0.07 -13.58
C LYS A 101 7.86 0.04 -15.10
N GLU A 102 7.70 -1.06 -15.85
CA GLU A 102 7.85 -1.03 -17.31
C GLU A 102 6.62 -0.44 -18.00
N GLU A 103 5.45 -0.60 -17.40
CA GLU A 103 4.18 -0.02 -17.87
C GLU A 103 4.01 1.43 -17.36
N ILE A 104 4.55 1.72 -16.17
CA ILE A 104 4.58 3.04 -15.54
C ILE A 104 5.98 3.65 -15.72
N LEU A 105 6.30 4.10 -16.94
CA LEU A 105 7.64 4.54 -17.32
C LEU A 105 8.22 5.68 -16.43
N CYS A 106 7.37 6.52 -15.84
CA CYS A 106 7.79 7.55 -14.90
C CYS A 106 8.31 6.99 -13.56
N LEU A 107 8.20 5.68 -13.33
CA LEU A 107 8.79 4.97 -12.20
C LEU A 107 10.02 4.11 -12.59
N ASP A 108 10.42 4.09 -13.86
CA ASP A 108 11.66 3.41 -14.31
C ASP A 108 12.82 4.39 -14.45
N SER A 109 13.74 4.34 -13.47
CA SER A 109 14.97 5.14 -13.44
C SER A 109 15.96 4.82 -14.57
N ARG A 110 15.72 3.77 -15.36
CA ARG A 110 16.50 3.45 -16.57
C ARG A 110 15.98 4.19 -17.80
N LYS A 111 14.74 4.68 -17.75
CA LYS A 111 14.03 5.31 -18.88
C LYS A 111 13.84 6.81 -18.68
N THR A 112 13.85 7.26 -17.43
CA THR A 112 13.62 8.64 -17.01
C THR A 112 14.74 9.09 -16.07
N ASP A 113 14.96 10.40 -15.95
CA ASP A 113 15.95 10.96 -15.01
C ASP A 113 15.78 10.36 -13.60
N PRO A 114 16.83 9.73 -13.02
CA PRO A 114 16.73 9.05 -11.74
C PRO A 114 16.31 9.95 -10.57
N MET A 115 16.66 11.24 -10.60
CA MET A 115 16.31 12.19 -9.56
C MET A 115 14.81 12.50 -9.63
N LEU A 116 14.27 12.73 -10.84
CA LEU A 116 12.84 12.91 -11.06
C LEU A 116 12.03 11.66 -10.68
N VAL A 117 12.50 10.47 -11.06
CA VAL A 117 11.86 9.19 -10.69
C VAL A 117 11.85 8.98 -9.18
N SER A 118 12.94 9.33 -8.50
CA SER A 118 13.04 9.22 -7.04
C SER A 118 12.04 10.15 -6.34
N GLN A 119 12.00 11.42 -6.77
CA GLN A 119 11.07 12.40 -6.20
C GLN A 119 9.61 12.01 -6.45
N GLN A 120 9.28 11.65 -7.68
CA GLN A 120 7.93 11.22 -8.04
C GLN A 120 7.52 9.93 -7.32
N GLY A 121 8.44 8.97 -7.18
CA GLY A 121 8.21 7.75 -6.42
C GLY A 121 7.96 8.02 -4.93
N GLN A 122 8.64 9.00 -4.34
CA GLN A 122 8.38 9.44 -2.95
C GLN A 122 7.01 10.11 -2.81
N ASP A 123 6.65 10.99 -3.73
CA ASP A 123 5.34 11.65 -3.74
C ASP A 123 4.21 10.63 -3.83
N TRP A 124 4.30 9.70 -4.79
CA TRP A 124 3.28 8.67 -4.96
C TRP A 124 3.20 7.74 -3.75
N TRP A 125 4.34 7.37 -3.17
CA TRP A 125 4.38 6.55 -1.96
C TRP A 125 3.72 7.25 -0.78
N SER A 126 4.00 8.55 -0.60
CA SER A 126 3.41 9.36 0.47
C SER A 126 1.88 9.36 0.38
N ASP A 127 1.35 9.69 -0.80
CA ASP A 127 -0.10 9.76 -1.02
C ASP A 127 -0.74 8.36 -0.96
N PHE A 128 -0.06 7.34 -1.47
CA PHE A 128 -0.53 5.96 -1.39
C PHE A 128 -0.62 5.49 0.06
N ASN A 129 0.42 5.75 0.86
CA ASN A 129 0.45 5.40 2.26
C ASN A 129 -0.66 6.14 3.04
N ALA A 130 -0.93 7.41 2.73
CA ALA A 130 -2.04 8.16 3.32
C ALA A 130 -3.41 7.58 2.93
N THR A 131 -3.58 7.18 1.68
CA THR A 131 -4.80 6.57 1.15
C THR A 131 -5.05 5.19 1.75
N MET A 132 -4.01 4.36 1.84
CA MET A 132 -4.07 3.03 2.45
C MET A 132 -4.43 3.08 3.94
N LYS A 133 -4.02 4.12 4.68
CA LYS A 133 -4.46 4.32 6.06
C LYS A 133 -5.98 4.52 6.14
N ARG A 134 -6.56 5.34 5.27
CA ARG A 134 -8.02 5.54 5.21
C ARG A 134 -8.75 4.26 4.82
N ILE A 135 -8.27 3.55 3.80
CA ILE A 135 -8.84 2.25 3.42
C ILE A 135 -8.76 1.26 4.58
N ASN A 136 -7.65 1.25 5.32
CA ASN A 136 -7.50 0.40 6.48
C ASN A 136 -8.51 0.74 7.57
N GLU A 137 -8.75 2.02 7.85
CA GLU A 137 -9.78 2.48 8.79
C GLU A 137 -11.18 2.04 8.33
N GLU A 138 -11.49 2.13 7.04
CA GLU A 138 -12.75 1.62 6.47
C GLU A 138 -12.87 0.10 6.60
N CYS A 139 -11.79 -0.65 6.33
CA CYS A 139 -11.75 -2.10 6.51
C CYS A 139 -11.98 -2.51 7.97
N GLU A 140 -11.48 -1.73 8.93
CA GLU A 140 -11.66 -2.01 10.37
C GLU A 140 -13.09 -1.77 10.84
N LYS A 141 -13.89 -0.93 10.15
CA LYS A 141 -15.32 -0.74 10.46
C LYS A 141 -16.20 -1.90 10.02
N ILE A 142 -15.72 -2.74 9.10
CA ILE A 142 -16.48 -3.88 8.54
C ILE A 142 -16.36 -5.12 9.44
N ILE A 143 -15.39 -5.15 10.37
CA ILE A 143 -15.08 -6.28 11.26
C ILE A 143 -15.84 -6.16 12.58
#